data_AF-A0A937W8W4-F1
#
_entry.id   AF-A0A937W8W4-F1
#
_cell.length_a   1.000
_cell.length_b   1.000
_cell.length_c   1.000
_cell.angle_alpha   90.00
_cell.angle_beta   90.00
_cell.angle_gamma   90.00
#
_symmetry.space_group_name_H-M   'P 1'
#
loop_
_entity.id
_entity.type
_entity.pdbx_description
1 polymer ?
#
loop_
_entity_poly.entity_id
_entity_poly.type
_entity_poly.pdbx_seq_one_letter_code
_entity_poly.pdbx_strand_id
1 'polypeptide(L)'
;MDLGLMMDCDYRVGQTQRAAFDNALAMADLAETLGFNGIWLAERHFSPPGGAALVPSIAASPLLMATACDTHKPHPHWHGSPACAVGASSTPGRRSRDSRQSRARPP
;
A
#
# COMPACT_ATOMS: atom_id res chain seq x y z
N MET A 1 -14.59 -15.62 7.08
CA MET A 1 -13.13 -15.41 7.00
C MET A 1 -12.95 -14.35 5.95
N ASP A 2 -12.31 -13.24 6.30
CA ASP A 2 -12.11 -12.13 5.37
C ASP A 2 -10.72 -12.23 4.74
N LEU A 3 -10.65 -12.23 3.41
CA LEU A 3 -9.43 -12.36 2.63
C LEU A 3 -9.21 -11.09 1.81
N GLY A 4 -8.07 -10.43 1.98
CA GLY A 4 -7.70 -9.23 1.22
C GLY A 4 -6.54 -9.48 0.25
N LEU A 5 -6.46 -8.69 -0.81
CA LEU A 5 -5.35 -8.67 -1.76
C LEU A 5 -4.37 -7.54 -1.43
N MET A 6 -3.10 -7.84 -1.20
CA MET A 6 -2.06 -6.81 -1.10
C MET A 6 -1.55 -6.43 -2.48
N MET A 7 -1.50 -5.12 -2.76
CA MET A 7 -1.09 -4.55 -4.03
C MET A 7 0.08 -3.59 -3.84
N ASP A 8 1.16 -3.88 -4.54
CA ASP A 8 2.35 -3.04 -4.60
C ASP A 8 2.27 -1.91 -5.63
N CYS A 9 1.26 -1.96 -6.51
CA CYS A 9 1.07 -1.03 -7.63
C CYS A 9 2.33 -0.90 -8.49
N ASP A 10 2.86 -2.06 -8.90
CA ASP A 10 4.13 -2.22 -9.61
C ASP A 10 4.30 -1.23 -10.78
N TYR A 11 5.47 -0.61 -10.83
CA TYR A 11 5.90 0.24 -11.94
C TYR A 11 7.14 -0.34 -12.63
N ARG A 12 6.95 -1.11 -13.70
CA ARG A 12 8.02 -1.93 -14.30
C ARG A 12 8.82 -1.20 -15.38
N VAL A 13 10.05 -1.68 -15.63
CA VAL A 13 10.91 -1.19 -16.73
C VAL A 13 10.18 -1.37 -18.06
N GLY A 14 10.21 -0.33 -18.91
CA GLY A 14 9.51 -0.32 -20.20
C GLY A 14 8.01 -0.05 -20.12
N GLN A 15 7.45 0.08 -18.91
CA GLN A 15 6.07 0.49 -18.70
C GLN A 15 5.97 2.02 -18.57
N THR A 16 4.82 2.58 -18.94
CA THR A 16 4.49 3.97 -18.59
C THR A 16 3.79 4.01 -17.23
N GLN A 17 3.89 5.13 -16.50
CA GLN A 17 3.15 5.30 -15.24
C GLN A 17 1.64 5.18 -15.44
N ARG A 18 1.12 5.67 -16.57
CA ARG A 18 -0.29 5.53 -16.95
C ARG A 18 -0.70 4.06 -17.08
N ALA A 19 0.09 3.25 -17.79
CA ALA A 19 -0.19 1.82 -17.91
C ALA A 19 -0.07 1.09 -16.55
N ALA A 20 0.83 1.52 -15.66
CA ALA A 20 0.90 0.98 -14.30
C ALA A 20 -0.33 1.34 -13.46
N PHE A 21 -0.84 2.57 -13.62
CA PHE A 21 -2.08 3.02 -12.98
C PHE A 21 -3.31 2.26 -13.49
N ASP A 22 -3.47 2.14 -14.81
CA ASP A 22 -4.56 1.39 -15.43
C ASP A 22 -4.54 -0.09 -14.98
N ASN A 23 -3.34 -0.68 -14.85
CA ASN A 23 -3.19 -2.03 -14.31
C ASN A 23 -3.58 -2.15 -12.83
N ALA A 24 -3.25 -1.14 -12.00
CA ALA A 24 -3.66 -1.14 -10.60
C ALA A 24 -5.19 -1.11 -10.46
N LEU A 25 -5.87 -0.30 -11.27
CA LEU A 25 -7.33 -0.25 -11.32
C LEU A 25 -7.93 -1.59 -11.77
N ALA A 26 -7.41 -2.18 -12.84
CA ALA A 26 -7.86 -3.49 -13.32
C ALA A 26 -7.62 -4.62 -12.29
N MET A 27 -6.56 -4.53 -11.48
CA MET A 27 -6.31 -5.47 -10.39
C MET A 27 -7.29 -5.32 -9.23
N ALA A 28 -7.69 -4.09 -8.89
CA ALA A 28 -8.74 -3.86 -7.89
C ALA A 28 -10.07 -4.46 -8.34
N ASP A 29 -10.42 -4.28 -9.61
CA ASP A 29 -11.61 -4.88 -10.24
C ASP A 29 -11.57 -6.42 -10.21
N LEU A 30 -10.40 -6.98 -10.51
CA LEU A 30 -10.21 -8.42 -10.50
C LEU A 30 -10.30 -8.97 -9.07
N ALA A 31 -9.80 -8.25 -8.07
CA ALA A 31 -9.90 -8.65 -6.67
C ALA A 31 -11.37 -8.79 -6.25
N GLU A 32 -12.22 -7.83 -6.61
CA GLU A 32 -13.65 -7.91 -6.36
C GLU A 32 -14.29 -9.10 -7.09
N THR A 33 -13.98 -9.27 -8.38
CA THR A 33 -14.50 -10.38 -9.20
C THR A 33 -14.13 -11.76 -8.65
N LEU A 34 -12.97 -11.87 -8.01
CA LEU A 34 -12.48 -13.11 -7.40
C LEU A 34 -12.98 -13.31 -5.95
N GLY A 35 -13.78 -12.39 -5.42
CA GLY A 35 -14.40 -12.50 -4.10
C GLY A 35 -13.49 -12.08 -2.94
N PHE A 36 -12.43 -11.30 -3.20
CA PHE A 36 -11.66 -10.69 -2.13
C PHE A 36 -12.50 -9.62 -1.41
N ASN A 37 -12.37 -9.56 -0.09
CA ASN A 37 -13.12 -8.63 0.74
C ASN A 37 -12.52 -7.21 0.73
N GLY A 38 -11.33 -7.01 0.15
CA GLY A 38 -10.73 -5.70 0.04
C GLY A 38 -9.31 -5.75 -0.52
N ILE A 39 -8.76 -4.57 -0.77
CA ILE A 39 -7.38 -4.37 -1.22
C ILE A 39 -6.57 -3.64 -0.16
N TRP A 40 -5.29 -4.00 -0.04
CA TRP A 40 -4.30 -3.34 0.81
C TRP A 40 -3.25 -2.71 -0.08
N LEU A 41 -3.05 -1.40 0.04
CA LEU A 41 -2.16 -0.64 -0.83
C LEU A 41 -0.84 -0.35 -0.12
N ALA A 42 0.28 -0.75 -0.73
CA ALA A 42 1.60 -0.37 -0.26
C ALA A 42 1.93 1.08 -0.67
N GLU A 43 2.51 1.85 0.26
CA GLU A 43 2.96 3.21 0.00
C GLU A 43 4.46 3.26 -0.32
N ARG A 44 4.83 3.92 -1.43
CA ARG A 44 6.21 4.12 -1.86
C ARG A 44 6.41 5.47 -2.51
N HIS A 45 7.45 6.17 -2.07
CA HIS A 45 7.85 7.47 -2.60
C HIS A 45 9.07 7.34 -3.50
N PHE A 46 9.13 8.14 -4.57
CA PHE A 46 10.29 8.24 -5.46
C PHE A 46 10.86 6.88 -5.91
N SER A 47 9.98 5.96 -6.33
CA SER A 47 10.32 4.57 -6.63
C SER A 47 10.16 4.22 -8.11
N PRO A 48 10.92 4.84 -9.03
CA PRO A 48 10.88 4.50 -10.45
C PRO A 48 11.58 3.16 -10.73
N PRO A 49 11.29 2.53 -11.88
CA PRO A 49 12.03 1.36 -12.35
C PRO A 49 13.52 1.68 -12.47
N GLY A 50 14.37 0.78 -11.94
CA GLY A 50 15.83 0.95 -11.92
C GLY A 50 16.35 1.94 -10.87
N GLY A 51 15.49 2.49 -10.01
CA GLY A 51 15.89 3.31 -8.87
C GLY A 51 16.45 2.50 -7.69
N ALA A 52 16.79 3.21 -6.60
CA ALA A 52 17.31 2.58 -5.37
C ALA A 52 16.24 1.86 -4.53
N ALA A 53 14.95 2.00 -4.88
CA ALA A 53 13.85 1.34 -4.18
C ALA A 53 13.81 -0.16 -4.50
N LEU A 54 13.51 -0.99 -3.48
CA LEU A 54 13.43 -2.44 -3.63
C LEU A 54 12.28 -2.90 -4.54
N VAL A 55 11.16 -2.17 -4.52
CA VAL A 55 9.98 -2.45 -5.34
C VAL A 55 9.56 -1.14 -6.02
N PRO A 56 9.77 -1.01 -7.33
CA PRO A 56 9.27 0.12 -8.10
C PRO A 56 7.74 0.20 -8.06
N SER A 57 7.19 1.39 -7.82
CA SER A 57 5.75 1.57 -7.62
C SER A 57 5.30 2.98 -7.97
N ILE A 58 4.05 3.09 -8.42
CA ILE A 58 3.35 4.36 -8.61
C ILE A 58 2.56 4.83 -7.37
N ALA A 59 2.42 4.00 -6.34
CA ALA A 59 1.54 4.29 -5.21
C ALA A 59 2.25 5.10 -4.11
N ALA A 60 2.31 6.43 -4.27
CA ALA A 60 2.85 7.34 -3.26
C ALA A 60 1.80 7.87 -2.27
N SER A 61 0.51 7.74 -2.58
CA SER A 61 -0.58 8.16 -1.70
C SER A 61 -1.69 7.10 -1.73
N PRO A 62 -1.69 6.16 -0.77
CA PRO A 62 -2.68 5.08 -0.71
C PRO A 62 -4.11 5.60 -0.65
N LEU A 63 -4.35 6.74 0.00
CA LEU A 63 -5.69 7.33 0.09
C LEU A 63 -6.19 7.81 -1.27
N LEU A 64 -5.37 8.51 -2.05
CA LEU A 64 -5.75 8.94 -3.39
C LEU A 64 -5.92 7.75 -4.34
N MET A 65 -5.06 6.74 -4.21
CA MET A 65 -5.18 5.50 -4.98
C MET A 65 -6.46 4.74 -4.64
N ALA A 66 -6.81 4.62 -3.35
CA ALA A 66 -8.06 4.01 -2.91
C ALA A 66 -9.28 4.76 -3.48
N THR A 67 -9.27 6.09 -3.43
CA THR A 67 -10.34 6.90 -4.05
C THR A 67 -10.43 6.66 -5.56
N ALA A 68 -9.29 6.54 -6.25
CA ALA A 68 -9.29 6.23 -7.68
C ALA A 68 -9.90 4.85 -7.96
N CYS A 69 -9.53 3.82 -7.19
CA CYS A 69 -10.12 2.48 -7.33
C CYS A 69 -11.63 2.49 -7.06
N ASP A 70 -12.07 3.16 -5.99
CA ASP A 70 -13.49 3.21 -5.60
C ASP A 70 -14.34 3.94 -6.66
N THR A 71 -13.82 5.04 -7.22
CA THR A 71 -14.50 5.87 -8.23
C THR A 71 -14.33 5.37 -9.67
N HIS A 72 -13.44 4.40 -9.92
CA HIS A 72 -13.18 3.88 -11.27
C HIS A 72 -14.42 3.22 -11.91
N LYS A 73 -15.39 2.75 -11.09
CA LYS A 73 -16.66 2.20 -11.58
C LYS A 73 -17.89 2.89 -10.98
N PRO A 74 -18.97 3.06 -11.76
CA PRO A 74 -20.29 3.36 -11.22
C PRO A 74 -20.88 2.06 -10.61
N HIS A 75 -20.94 1.98 -9.28
CA HIS A 75 -21.41 0.77 -8.56
C HIS A 75 -22.94 0.63 -8.52
N PRO A 76 -23.46 -0.62 -8.56
CA PRO A 76 -24.71 -0.96 -7.91
C PRO A 76 -24.60 -1.98 -6.77
N HIS A 77 -23.47 -2.32 -6.13
CA HIS A 77 -23.48 -3.18 -4.91
C HIS A 77 -22.09 -3.48 -4.31
N TRP A 78 -21.49 -2.52 -3.59
CA TRP A 78 -20.64 -2.90 -2.46
C TRP A 78 -21.55 -3.12 -1.24
N HIS A 79 -22.10 -4.34 -1.10
CA HIS A 79 -22.86 -4.71 0.08
C HIS A 79 -21.90 -4.97 1.26
N GLY A 80 -21.54 -3.89 1.95
CA GLY A 80 -20.69 -3.91 3.13
C GLY A 80 -19.36 -3.23 2.85
N SER A 81 -19.18 -2.03 3.40
CA SER A 81 -17.93 -1.28 3.35
C SER A 81 -16.72 -2.15 3.70
N PRO A 82 -15.68 -2.20 2.85
CA PRO A 82 -14.37 -2.61 3.30
C PRO A 82 -13.51 -1.39 3.53
N ALA A 83 -13.01 -1.28 4.75
CA ALA A 83 -11.92 -0.37 5.04
C ALA A 83 -10.73 -0.73 4.13
N CYS A 84 -10.37 0.17 3.20
CA CYS A 84 -9.03 0.21 2.63
C CYS A 84 -8.05 0.45 3.78
N ALA A 85 -7.51 -0.63 4.34
CA ALA A 85 -6.58 -0.54 5.45
C ALA A 85 -5.17 -0.24 4.91
N VAL A 86 -4.60 0.87 5.40
CA VAL A 86 -3.27 1.36 5.02
C VAL A 86 -2.21 0.60 5.84
N GLY A 87 -1.37 -0.18 5.16
CA GLY A 87 -0.22 -0.84 5.78
C GLY A 87 1.07 -0.08 5.49
N ALA A 88 1.54 0.73 6.44
CA ALA A 88 2.87 1.34 6.35
C ALA A 88 3.95 0.31 6.72
N SER A 89 4.72 -0.17 5.75
CA SER A 89 5.94 -0.94 6.03
C SER A 89 7.06 0.03 6.44
N SER A 90 7.36 0.09 7.74
CA SER A 90 8.48 0.86 8.25
C SER A 90 9.79 0.09 8.02
N THR A 91 10.78 0.77 7.45
CA THR A 91 12.13 0.26 7.18
C THR A 91 12.87 -0.02 8.50
N PRO A 92 13.66 -1.11 8.63
CA PRO A 92 14.37 -1.40 9.87
C PRO A 92 15.68 -0.61 9.92
N GLY A 93 15.85 0.30 10.89
CA GLY A 93 17.14 0.96 11.03
C GLY A 93 17.25 2.15 11.97
N ARG A 94 17.11 1.94 13.29
CA ARG A 94 17.92 2.70 14.25
C ARG A 94 18.14 1.88 15.52
N ARG A 95 19.35 1.30 15.61
CA ARG A 95 19.88 0.72 16.84
C ARG A 95 19.92 1.81 17.91
N SER A 96 19.26 1.53 19.04
CA SER A 96 19.46 2.26 20.28
C SER A 96 20.92 2.11 20.71
N ARG A 97 21.55 3.23 21.07
CA ARG A 97 22.80 3.23 21.83
C ARG A 97 22.55 3.98 23.13
N ASP A 98 22.81 3.25 24.20
CA ASP A 98 22.73 3.60 25.61
C ASP A 98 23.30 4.96 25.99
N SER A 99 22.73 5.60 27.02
CA SER A 99 23.40 5.72 28.33
C SER A 99 22.68 6.72 29.26
N ARG A 100 22.05 6.20 30.33
CA ARG A 100 22.00 6.82 31.67
C ARG A 100 21.49 5.80 32.70
N GLN A 101 22.43 5.05 33.27
CA GLN A 101 22.24 4.39 34.56
C GLN A 101 22.61 5.36 35.69
N SER A 102 21.72 5.51 36.66
CA SER A 102 21.95 5.26 38.11
C SER A 102 20.88 6.02 38.91
N ARG A 103 19.86 5.29 39.36
CA ARG A 103 19.66 4.78 40.73
C ARG A 103 19.19 5.86 41.71
N ALA A 104 17.88 5.89 41.94
CA ALA A 104 17.27 6.36 43.17
C ALA A 104 16.87 5.14 44.03
N ARG A 105 17.18 5.18 45.33
CA ARG A 105 16.50 4.40 46.37
C ARG A 105 16.48 5.22 47.68
N PRO A 106 15.32 5.33 48.37
CA PRO A 106 15.17 5.99 49.67
C PRO A 106 15.48 4.99 50.82
N PRO A 107 15.54 5.38 52.11
CA PRO A 107 14.47 6.05 52.87
C PRO A 107 14.65 7.56 53.08
#